data_AF-A0A429TPX5-F1
#
_entry.id   AF-A0A429TPX5-F1
#
_cell.length_a   1.000
_cell.length_b   1.000
_cell.length_c   1.000
_cell.angle_alpha   90.00
_cell.angle_beta   90.00
_cell.angle_gamma   90.00
#
_symmetry.space_group_name_H-M   'P 1'
#
loop_
_entity.id
_entity.type
_entity.pdbx_description
1 polymer ?
#
loop_
_entity_poly.entity_id
_entity_poly.type
_entity_poly.pdbx_seq_one_letter_code
_entity_poly.pdbx_strand_id
1 'polypeptide(L)'
;MTLPSSRLSRRSMFSAALSLGAATVLPTAAATGTARAATGSRRSDGRRDGATAPRITDCEGWGAREASEEVVVLDTRPERIIVHHTASANVTDYSQRRAHALARAIQRFHMDTQGWIDTGQHFTVSRGAFVLEGRHHSLAALEAGDRLVRGAHCVGQNSVAIGIENEGTYTTEEPPAAQFSALADLCAQVCRQYDVPPSEIYGHRDFNSTACPGDRLHAMLPRLRQDVARRLGSAQPVGLPRWPVDLPVDWPADPAAPARSLAEYLPPGLLDPARAL
;
A
#
# COMPACT_ATOMS: atom_id res chain seq x y z
N MET A 1 14.73 56.77 -17.04
CA MET A 1 15.08 56.21 -15.71
C MET A 1 13.77 55.80 -15.05
N THR A 2 13.36 54.56 -15.24
CA THR A 2 12.05 54.02 -14.84
C THR A 2 12.32 52.73 -14.08
N LEU A 3 12.13 52.76 -12.76
CA LEU A 3 12.28 51.61 -11.88
C LEU A 3 10.94 50.87 -11.73
N PRO A 4 10.95 49.53 -11.68
CA PRO A 4 9.74 48.70 -11.64
C PRO A 4 9.21 48.52 -10.21
N SER A 5 7.89 48.55 -10.06
CA SER A 5 7.20 48.21 -8.82
C SER A 5 7.05 46.69 -8.66
N SER A 6 7.63 46.17 -7.58
CA SER A 6 7.49 44.81 -7.09
C SER A 6 6.05 44.54 -6.62
N ARG A 7 5.44 43.45 -7.11
CA ARG A 7 4.20 42.90 -6.55
C ARG A 7 4.55 41.77 -5.60
N LEU A 8 4.39 42.04 -4.31
CA LEU A 8 4.45 41.06 -3.22
C LEU A 8 3.23 40.12 -3.30
N SER A 9 3.52 38.83 -3.16
CA SER A 9 2.55 37.73 -3.10
C SER A 9 1.67 37.83 -1.84
N ARG A 10 0.35 37.78 -2.02
CA ARG A 10 -0.63 37.73 -0.93
C ARG A 10 -0.83 36.29 -0.45
N ARG A 11 -0.21 35.97 0.68
CA ARG A 11 -0.67 34.95 1.64
C ARG A 11 -1.95 35.45 2.34
N SER A 12 -2.94 34.57 2.49
CA SER A 12 -3.99 34.56 3.54
C SER A 12 -4.71 33.21 3.41
N MET A 13 -4.53 32.27 4.34
CA MET A 13 -5.21 32.13 5.64
C MET A 13 -6.70 31.81 5.50
N PHE A 14 -7.12 30.66 6.04
CA PHE A 14 -8.26 30.58 6.97
C PHE A 14 -8.10 29.39 7.94
N SER A 15 -8.27 29.71 9.23
CA SER A 15 -8.34 28.82 10.38
C SER A 15 -9.78 28.35 10.60
N ALA A 16 -9.97 27.18 11.22
CA ALA A 16 -11.07 26.95 12.14
C ALA A 16 -10.67 25.88 13.17
N ALA A 17 -10.57 26.32 14.42
CA ALA A 17 -10.52 25.47 15.61
C ALA A 17 -11.95 25.16 16.05
N LEU A 18 -12.18 23.97 16.61
CA LEU A 18 -13.32 23.73 17.49
C LEU A 18 -12.85 22.91 18.70
N SER A 19 -12.94 23.54 19.86
CA SER A 19 -12.77 22.98 21.19
C SER A 19 -14.14 22.70 21.80
N LEU A 20 -14.34 21.50 22.34
CA LEU A 20 -15.37 21.22 23.33
C LEU A 20 -14.76 20.41 24.49
N GLY A 21 -14.82 20.97 25.71
CA GLY A 21 -14.83 20.18 26.96
C GLY A 21 -16.20 19.50 27.14
N ALA A 22 -16.48 18.67 28.14
CA ALA A 22 -15.81 18.35 29.38
C ALA A 22 -16.40 17.02 29.95
N ALA A 23 -15.92 16.65 31.14
CA ALA A 23 -16.56 15.84 32.18
C ALA A 23 -16.06 14.40 32.38
N THR A 24 -15.27 14.28 33.44
CA THR A 24 -14.99 13.11 34.27
C THR A 24 -16.25 12.59 34.98
N VAL A 25 -16.48 11.27 34.96
CA VAL A 25 -17.20 10.52 36.01
C VAL A 25 -16.59 9.12 36.14
N LEU A 26 -16.07 8.80 37.33
CA LEU A 26 -15.76 7.45 37.80
C LEU A 26 -17.05 6.76 38.25
N PRO A 27 -17.15 5.43 38.09
CA PRO A 27 -17.36 4.64 39.30
C PRO A 27 -16.47 3.39 39.40
N THR A 28 -16.10 3.12 40.65
CA THR A 28 -15.50 1.90 41.17
C THR A 28 -16.47 0.73 41.16
N ALA A 29 -16.02 -0.45 40.75
CA ALA A 29 -16.57 -1.74 41.20
C ALA A 29 -15.47 -2.81 41.23
N ALA A 30 -15.46 -3.55 42.33
CA ALA A 30 -14.44 -4.49 42.74
C ALA A 30 -14.42 -5.77 41.89
N ALA A 31 -13.22 -6.34 41.70
CA ALA A 31 -13.02 -7.71 41.27
C ALA A 31 -12.12 -8.42 42.29
N THR A 32 -12.73 -9.19 43.19
CA THR A 32 -12.06 -10.24 43.95
C THR A 32 -12.49 -11.58 43.35
N GLY A 33 -11.58 -12.20 42.60
CA GLY A 33 -11.77 -13.52 42.01
C GLY A 33 -10.42 -14.17 41.77
N THR A 34 -10.00 -14.99 42.73
CA THR A 34 -8.79 -15.81 42.68
C THR A 34 -8.97 -16.94 41.65
N ALA A 35 -8.06 -17.02 40.67
CA ALA A 35 -7.93 -18.21 39.83
C ALA A 35 -6.46 -18.59 39.67
N ARG A 36 -6.20 -19.85 40.02
CA ARG A 36 -4.92 -20.53 40.18
C ARG A 36 -4.03 -20.48 38.94
N ALA A 37 -2.73 -20.38 39.19
CA ALA A 37 -1.69 -20.75 38.25
C ALA A 37 -1.86 -22.20 37.78
N ALA A 38 -1.98 -22.39 36.48
CA ALA A 38 -1.78 -23.67 35.82
C ALA A 38 -0.38 -23.67 35.20
N THR A 39 0.54 -24.39 35.85
CA THR A 39 1.85 -24.78 35.31
C THR A 39 1.63 -25.74 34.14
N GLY A 40 1.53 -25.20 32.94
CA GLY A 40 1.55 -25.95 31.69
C GLY A 40 2.96 -25.92 31.09
N SER A 41 3.73 -26.98 31.32
CA SER A 41 4.93 -27.29 30.55
C SER A 41 4.60 -27.29 29.06
N ARG A 42 5.08 -26.29 28.31
CA ARG A 42 5.11 -26.35 26.85
C ARG A 42 6.52 -26.68 26.43
N ARG A 43 6.65 -27.93 26.00
CA ARG A 43 7.75 -28.54 25.28
C ARG A 43 8.34 -27.53 24.30
N SER A 44 9.63 -27.28 24.45
CA SER A 44 10.48 -26.73 23.41
C SER A 44 10.44 -27.67 22.21
N ASP A 45 9.84 -27.25 21.11
CA ASP A 45 10.01 -27.91 19.83
C ASP A 45 9.91 -26.90 18.69
N GLY A 46 10.83 -27.02 17.73
CA GLY A 46 10.80 -26.30 16.45
C GLY A 46 11.51 -24.95 16.40
N ARG A 47 12.80 -24.99 16.04
CA ARG A 47 13.49 -23.89 15.35
C ARG A 47 12.65 -23.50 14.11
N ARG A 48 12.13 -22.26 14.08
CA ARG A 48 11.43 -21.72 12.91
C ARG A 48 12.46 -21.35 11.84
N ASP A 49 12.73 -22.26 10.92
CA ASP A 49 13.37 -21.92 9.65
C ASP A 49 12.37 -21.20 8.73
N GLY A 50 12.82 -20.11 8.10
CA GLY A 50 12.24 -19.51 6.88
C GLY A 50 10.93 -18.75 7.01
N ALA A 51 10.91 -17.48 6.56
CA ALA A 51 9.70 -16.66 6.49
C ALA A 51 8.54 -17.39 5.77
N THR A 52 7.44 -17.65 6.47
CA THR A 52 6.20 -18.14 5.84
C THR A 52 5.66 -17.03 4.93
N ALA A 53 5.50 -17.32 3.64
CA ALA A 53 4.90 -16.39 2.68
C ALA A 53 3.57 -15.82 3.20
N PRO A 54 3.28 -14.53 3.00
CA PRO A 54 2.02 -13.94 3.45
C PRO A 54 0.84 -14.65 2.80
N ARG A 55 -0.24 -14.86 3.57
CA ARG A 55 -1.51 -15.31 3.00
C ARG A 55 -2.11 -14.16 2.19
N ILE A 56 -2.30 -14.39 0.90
CA ILE A 56 -2.94 -13.44 -0.02
C ILE A 56 -4.39 -13.86 -0.20
N THR A 57 -5.33 -12.93 -0.06
CA THR A 57 -6.74 -13.14 -0.41
C THR A 57 -6.90 -12.81 -1.89
N ASP A 58 -7.30 -13.77 -2.71
CA ASP A 58 -7.54 -13.59 -4.15
C ASP A 58 -8.78 -12.73 -4.44
N CYS A 59 -8.96 -12.34 -5.70
CA CYS A 59 -10.09 -11.56 -6.19
C CYS A 59 -11.45 -12.17 -5.79
N GLU A 60 -11.60 -13.50 -5.89
CA GLU A 60 -12.82 -14.19 -5.46
C GLU A 60 -13.03 -14.02 -3.95
N GLY A 61 -12.00 -14.26 -3.14
CA GLY A 61 -12.07 -14.25 -1.68
C GLY A 61 -12.44 -12.91 -1.06
N TRP A 62 -12.12 -11.78 -1.71
CA TRP A 62 -12.57 -10.45 -1.26
C TRP A 62 -13.84 -9.94 -1.95
N GLY A 63 -14.36 -10.69 -2.94
CA GLY A 63 -15.57 -10.38 -3.68
C GLY A 63 -15.35 -9.29 -4.72
N ALA A 64 -14.34 -9.45 -5.55
CA ALA A 64 -14.15 -8.67 -6.77
C ALA A 64 -15.33 -8.86 -7.72
N ARG A 65 -15.67 -7.80 -8.45
CA ARG A 65 -16.40 -7.99 -9.72
C ARG A 65 -15.42 -8.34 -10.83
N GLU A 66 -15.90 -8.96 -11.89
CA GLU A 66 -15.13 -9.24 -13.09
C GLU A 66 -14.48 -7.99 -13.68
N ALA A 67 -13.30 -8.17 -14.28
CA ALA A 67 -12.70 -7.15 -15.14
C ALA A 67 -13.62 -6.84 -16.33
N SER A 68 -13.66 -5.59 -16.80
CA SER A 68 -14.54 -5.20 -17.91
C SER A 68 -14.03 -5.65 -19.27
N GLU A 69 -12.76 -6.05 -19.36
CA GLU A 69 -12.09 -6.60 -20.54
C GLU A 69 -11.07 -7.67 -20.11
N GLU A 70 -10.54 -8.42 -21.08
CA GLU A 70 -9.52 -9.43 -20.84
C GLU A 70 -8.25 -8.81 -20.22
N VAL A 71 -7.79 -9.40 -19.12
CA VAL A 71 -6.56 -8.96 -18.45
C VAL A 71 -5.35 -9.41 -19.25
N VAL A 72 -4.50 -8.46 -19.62
CA VAL A 72 -3.27 -8.74 -20.34
C VAL A 72 -2.21 -9.35 -19.41
N VAL A 73 -1.83 -10.59 -19.70
CA VAL A 73 -0.71 -11.29 -19.07
C VAL A 73 0.48 -11.28 -20.03
N LEU A 74 1.65 -10.91 -19.52
CA LEU A 74 2.91 -10.84 -20.25
C LEU A 74 3.76 -12.06 -19.92
N ASP A 75 4.37 -12.67 -20.93
CA ASP A 75 5.33 -13.78 -20.79
C ASP A 75 6.73 -13.30 -20.35
N THR A 76 6.76 -12.27 -19.50
CA THR A 76 7.97 -11.68 -18.94
C THR A 76 7.84 -11.55 -17.43
N ARG A 77 8.98 -11.63 -16.75
CA ARG A 77 9.06 -11.37 -15.31
C ARG A 77 9.09 -9.87 -15.02
N PRO A 78 8.55 -9.40 -13.89
CA PRO A 78 8.80 -8.05 -13.42
C PRO A 78 10.28 -7.86 -13.07
N GLU A 79 10.77 -6.65 -13.28
CA GLU A 79 12.13 -6.26 -12.95
C GLU A 79 12.21 -5.52 -11.61
N ARG A 80 11.08 -4.97 -11.13
CA ARG A 80 11.02 -4.11 -9.94
C ARG A 80 9.67 -4.12 -9.23
N ILE A 81 9.68 -3.60 -8.01
CA ILE A 81 8.49 -3.37 -7.19
C ILE A 81 8.29 -1.86 -7.01
N ILE A 82 7.06 -1.37 -7.19
CA ILE A 82 6.69 0.02 -6.94
C ILE A 82 5.67 0.07 -5.80
N VAL A 83 6.09 0.73 -4.72
CA VAL A 83 5.31 0.94 -3.50
C VAL A 83 4.45 2.18 -3.65
N HIS A 84 3.16 2.01 -3.38
CA HIS A 84 2.16 3.05 -3.35
C HIS A 84 1.54 3.18 -1.96
N HIS A 85 0.96 4.34 -1.67
CA HIS A 85 -0.13 4.44 -0.70
C HIS A 85 -1.46 4.51 -1.46
N THR A 86 -2.57 4.21 -0.82
CA THR A 86 -3.90 4.40 -1.45
C THR A 86 -4.34 5.85 -1.42
N ALA A 87 -3.70 6.71 -0.61
CA ALA A 87 -4.15 8.07 -0.30
C ALA A 87 -5.58 8.10 0.30
N SER A 88 -5.98 7.04 0.99
CA SER A 88 -7.21 7.00 1.79
C SER A 88 -6.94 7.47 3.23
N ALA A 89 -8.02 7.68 3.98
CA ALA A 89 -7.93 7.95 5.42
C ALA A 89 -7.18 6.82 6.17
N ASN A 90 -6.41 7.21 7.20
CA ASN A 90 -5.73 6.29 8.10
C ASN A 90 -6.72 5.74 9.14
N VAL A 91 -7.54 4.76 8.74
CA VAL A 91 -8.55 4.13 9.61
C VAL A 91 -7.93 3.33 10.76
N THR A 92 -8.69 3.15 11.84
CA THR A 92 -8.34 2.30 12.99
C THR A 92 -9.12 0.97 13.05
N ASP A 93 -10.02 0.74 12.09
CA ASP A 93 -10.62 -0.59 11.86
C ASP A 93 -9.60 -1.46 11.12
N TYR A 94 -8.96 -2.36 11.86
CA TYR A 94 -7.94 -3.28 11.35
C TYR A 94 -8.53 -4.65 10.96
N SER A 95 -9.84 -4.75 10.73
CA SER A 95 -10.50 -6.02 10.41
C SER A 95 -10.33 -6.45 8.95
N GLN A 96 -10.43 -7.76 8.71
CA GLN A 96 -10.45 -8.32 7.35
C GLN A 96 -11.62 -7.77 6.52
N ARG A 97 -12.79 -7.62 7.15
CA ARG A 97 -13.98 -7.05 6.51
C ARG A 97 -13.69 -5.65 5.97
N ARG A 98 -12.97 -4.83 6.73
CA ARG A 98 -12.54 -3.49 6.31
C ARG A 98 -11.56 -3.55 5.14
N ALA A 99 -10.59 -4.46 5.18
CA ALA A 99 -9.65 -4.67 4.07
C ALA A 99 -10.37 -5.04 2.76
N HIS A 100 -11.34 -5.97 2.82
CA HIS A 100 -12.13 -6.35 1.64
C HIS A 100 -13.02 -5.17 1.16
N ALA A 101 -13.57 -4.38 2.08
CA ALA A 101 -14.34 -3.19 1.73
C ALA A 101 -13.51 -2.12 1.02
N LEU A 102 -12.25 -1.94 1.43
CA LEU A 102 -11.29 -1.08 0.74
C LEU A 102 -11.00 -1.61 -0.67
N ALA A 103 -10.68 -2.90 -0.83
CA ALA A 103 -10.39 -3.49 -2.15
C ALA A 103 -11.54 -3.25 -3.14
N ARG A 104 -12.79 -3.51 -2.72
CA ARG A 104 -13.98 -3.21 -3.53
C ARG A 104 -14.15 -1.71 -3.82
N ALA A 105 -13.77 -0.83 -2.91
CA ALA A 105 -13.83 0.62 -3.14
C ALA A 105 -12.81 1.09 -4.17
N ILE A 106 -11.58 0.56 -4.09
CA ILE A 106 -10.52 0.79 -5.08
C ILE A 106 -10.97 0.29 -6.46
N GLN A 107 -11.54 -0.91 -6.54
CA GLN A 107 -12.03 -1.48 -7.80
C GLN A 107 -13.17 -0.67 -8.42
N ARG A 108 -14.13 -0.22 -7.61
CA ARG A 108 -15.19 0.69 -8.10
C ARG A 108 -14.60 1.96 -8.67
N PHE A 109 -13.71 2.62 -7.93
CA PHE A 109 -13.09 3.85 -8.40
C PHE A 109 -12.31 3.66 -9.71
N HIS A 110 -11.47 2.62 -9.77
CA HIS A 110 -10.65 2.36 -10.95
C HIS A 110 -11.49 2.05 -12.21
N MET A 111 -12.57 1.26 -12.12
CA MET A 111 -13.33 0.97 -13.33
C MET A 111 -14.47 1.96 -13.60
N ASP A 112 -15.18 2.42 -12.56
CA ASP A 112 -16.34 3.31 -12.76
C ASP A 112 -15.93 4.77 -12.98
N THR A 113 -14.84 5.23 -12.34
CA THR A 113 -14.38 6.62 -12.45
C THR A 113 -13.22 6.79 -13.42
N GLN A 114 -12.23 5.89 -13.39
CA GLN A 114 -11.05 5.99 -14.28
C GLN A 114 -11.22 5.25 -15.61
N GLY A 115 -12.27 4.44 -15.75
CA GLY A 115 -12.52 3.64 -16.95
C GLY A 115 -11.48 2.54 -17.18
N TRP A 116 -10.74 2.12 -16.14
CA TRP A 116 -9.81 1.02 -16.25
C TRP A 116 -10.53 -0.31 -16.27
N ILE A 117 -9.92 -1.32 -16.89
CA ILE A 117 -10.53 -2.63 -17.01
C ILE A 117 -10.68 -3.35 -15.67
N ASP A 118 -9.87 -2.96 -14.68
CA ASP A 118 -9.84 -3.52 -13.33
C ASP A 118 -9.03 -2.58 -12.41
N THR A 119 -8.71 -2.99 -11.18
CA THR A 119 -7.76 -2.26 -10.32
C THR A 119 -6.39 -2.09 -11.00
N GLY A 120 -5.67 -1.00 -10.68
CA GLY A 120 -4.41 -0.67 -11.33
C GLY A 120 -3.20 -1.41 -10.76
N GLN A 121 -3.25 -1.75 -9.48
CA GLN A 121 -2.20 -2.40 -8.71
C GLN A 121 -2.34 -3.92 -8.70
N HIS A 122 -1.24 -4.62 -8.46
CA HIS A 122 -1.24 -6.08 -8.38
C HIS A 122 -1.67 -6.58 -7.00
N PHE A 123 -1.27 -5.87 -5.96
CA PHE A 123 -1.56 -6.24 -4.58
C PHE A 123 -1.85 -5.01 -3.72
N THR A 124 -2.64 -5.22 -2.68
CA THR A 124 -2.91 -4.21 -1.64
C THR A 124 -2.58 -4.78 -0.26
N VAL A 125 -1.93 -3.99 0.60
CA VAL A 125 -1.69 -4.29 2.01
C VAL A 125 -2.52 -3.33 2.86
N SER A 126 -3.54 -3.87 3.52
CA SER A 126 -4.41 -3.10 4.42
C SER A 126 -3.68 -2.66 5.69
N ARG A 127 -4.24 -1.67 6.42
CA ARG A 127 -3.69 -1.25 7.73
C ARG A 127 -3.73 -2.36 8.77
N GLY A 128 -4.66 -3.30 8.62
CA GLY A 128 -4.77 -4.53 9.42
C GLY A 128 -3.82 -5.66 9.01
N ALA A 129 -2.88 -5.39 8.09
CA ALA A 129 -1.89 -6.36 7.59
C ALA A 129 -2.48 -7.55 6.79
N PHE A 130 -3.72 -7.43 6.30
CA PHE A 130 -4.23 -8.34 5.26
C PHE A 130 -3.67 -7.95 3.90
N VAL A 131 -3.16 -8.95 3.18
CA VAL A 131 -2.69 -8.83 1.80
C VAL A 131 -3.78 -9.33 0.87
N LEU A 132 -4.13 -8.54 -0.15
CA LEU A 132 -5.16 -8.87 -1.12
C LEU A 132 -4.58 -8.77 -2.52
N GLU A 133 -5.00 -9.68 -3.40
CA GLU A 133 -4.87 -9.53 -4.84
C GLU A 133 -5.65 -8.29 -5.30
N GLY A 134 -5.04 -7.47 -6.14
CA GLY A 134 -5.68 -6.35 -6.79
C GLY A 134 -6.17 -6.75 -8.16
N ARG A 135 -5.33 -6.55 -9.18
CA ARG A 135 -5.66 -6.84 -10.57
C ARG A 135 -5.76 -8.34 -10.79
N HIS A 136 -6.83 -8.80 -11.42
CA HIS A 136 -7.09 -10.23 -11.59
C HIS A 136 -5.89 -10.97 -12.19
N HIS A 137 -5.70 -12.21 -11.74
CA HIS A 137 -4.60 -13.10 -12.10
C HIS A 137 -3.21 -12.71 -11.57
N SER A 138 -3.09 -11.62 -10.78
CA SER A 138 -1.80 -11.24 -10.19
C SER A 138 -1.28 -12.29 -9.20
N LEU A 139 -2.16 -12.93 -8.42
CA LEU A 139 -1.76 -13.99 -7.50
C LEU A 139 -1.28 -15.22 -8.28
N ALA A 140 -2.06 -15.65 -9.27
CA ALA A 140 -1.69 -16.80 -10.12
C ALA A 140 -0.39 -16.54 -10.92
N ALA A 141 -0.17 -15.30 -11.37
CA ALA A 141 1.06 -14.89 -12.04
C ALA A 141 2.26 -14.94 -11.07
N LEU A 142 2.09 -14.44 -9.84
CA LEU A 142 3.11 -14.53 -8.79
C LEU A 142 3.45 -15.98 -8.50
N GLU A 143 2.46 -16.84 -8.25
CA GLU A 143 2.69 -18.26 -7.97
C GLU A 143 3.43 -18.99 -9.10
N ALA A 144 3.19 -18.61 -10.35
CA ALA A 144 3.90 -19.15 -11.51
C ALA A 144 5.35 -18.66 -11.61
N GLY A 145 5.62 -17.38 -11.28
CA GLY A 145 6.97 -16.81 -11.24
C GLY A 145 7.62 -16.56 -12.60
N ASP A 146 6.90 -16.73 -13.71
CA ASP A 146 7.41 -16.58 -15.08
C ASP A 146 6.66 -15.54 -15.93
N ARG A 147 5.59 -14.96 -15.40
CA ARG A 147 4.71 -14.02 -16.08
C ARG A 147 4.32 -12.84 -15.20
N LEU A 148 3.88 -11.75 -15.83
CA LEU A 148 3.46 -10.50 -15.19
C LEU A 148 2.10 -10.07 -15.74
N VAL A 149 1.16 -9.71 -14.87
CA VAL A 149 -0.05 -9.01 -15.29
C VAL A 149 0.31 -7.56 -15.66
N ARG A 150 -0.16 -7.02 -16.78
CA ARG A 150 0.05 -5.60 -17.09
C ARG A 150 -0.81 -4.74 -16.15
N GLY A 151 -0.18 -3.90 -15.33
CA GLY A 151 -0.84 -2.99 -14.40
C GLY A 151 -1.39 -1.70 -15.04
N ALA A 152 -1.91 -0.81 -14.20
CA ALA A 152 -2.24 0.59 -14.54
C ALA A 152 -1.77 1.59 -13.46
N HIS A 153 -0.92 1.15 -12.53
CA HIS A 153 -0.54 1.92 -11.34
C HIS A 153 0.56 2.96 -11.54
N CYS A 154 1.45 2.80 -12.53
CA CYS A 154 2.59 3.69 -12.76
C CYS A 154 2.92 3.75 -14.25
N VAL A 155 2.60 4.89 -14.85
CA VAL A 155 2.83 5.16 -16.27
C VAL A 155 4.29 4.89 -16.64
N GLY A 156 4.53 4.17 -17.74
CA GLY A 156 5.88 3.74 -18.17
C GLY A 156 6.43 2.51 -17.43
N GLN A 157 5.85 2.09 -16.30
CA GLN A 157 6.30 0.94 -15.51
C GLN A 157 5.31 -0.23 -15.49
N ASN A 158 4.10 -0.04 -16.01
CA ASN A 158 2.99 -1.00 -15.95
C ASN A 158 3.25 -2.38 -16.60
N SER A 159 4.25 -2.50 -17.46
CA SER A 159 4.63 -3.76 -18.12
C SER A 159 5.90 -4.40 -17.56
N VAL A 160 6.52 -3.79 -16.54
CA VAL A 160 7.83 -4.20 -16.02
C VAL A 160 7.89 -4.21 -14.49
N ALA A 161 6.86 -3.71 -13.80
CA ALA A 161 6.85 -3.57 -12.36
C ALA A 161 5.61 -4.17 -11.69
N ILE A 162 5.79 -4.74 -10.51
CA ILE A 162 4.71 -5.07 -9.58
C ILE A 162 4.35 -3.83 -8.76
N GLY A 163 3.11 -3.39 -8.84
CA GLY A 163 2.55 -2.33 -7.99
C GLY A 163 1.91 -2.87 -6.72
N ILE A 164 2.34 -2.35 -5.56
CA ILE A 164 1.79 -2.71 -4.24
C ILE A 164 1.24 -1.46 -3.56
N GLU A 165 -0.06 -1.40 -3.33
CA GLU A 165 -0.71 -0.31 -2.59
C GLU A 165 -0.79 -0.57 -1.09
N ASN A 166 -0.46 0.43 -0.28
CA ASN A 166 -0.59 0.37 1.18
C ASN A 166 -1.76 1.26 1.62
N GLU A 167 -2.78 0.67 2.25
CA GLU A 167 -3.97 1.41 2.71
C GLU A 167 -3.59 2.55 3.63
N GLY A 168 -3.85 3.78 3.23
CA GLY A 168 -3.64 4.97 4.05
C GLY A 168 -3.01 6.12 3.29
N THR A 169 -2.68 7.17 4.03
CA THR A 169 -1.95 8.35 3.56
C THR A 169 -0.75 8.56 4.47
N TYR A 170 0.47 8.47 3.92
CA TYR A 170 1.71 8.47 4.68
C TYR A 170 2.61 9.68 4.39
N THR A 171 2.00 10.83 4.14
CA THR A 171 2.75 12.08 3.96
C THR A 171 3.36 12.52 5.29
N THR A 172 2.58 12.51 6.36
CA THR A 172 3.01 12.98 7.69
C THR A 172 3.10 11.88 8.74
N GLU A 173 2.53 10.71 8.46
CA GLU A 173 2.45 9.57 9.38
C GLU A 173 3.10 8.32 8.76
N GLU A 174 3.66 7.45 9.60
CA GLU A 174 4.17 6.15 9.16
C GLU A 174 3.04 5.10 9.10
N PRO A 175 3.16 4.07 8.24
CA PRO A 175 2.28 2.91 8.32
C PRO A 175 2.38 2.21 9.68
N PRO A 176 1.28 1.64 10.20
CA PRO A 176 1.31 0.66 11.29
C PRO A 176 2.43 -0.37 11.08
N ALA A 177 3.16 -0.68 12.15
CA ALA A 177 4.28 -1.62 12.07
C ALA A 177 3.89 -3.00 11.50
N ALA A 178 2.67 -3.47 11.80
CA ALA A 178 2.13 -4.71 11.24
C ALA A 178 1.94 -4.64 9.73
N GLN A 179 1.39 -3.53 9.21
CA GLN A 179 1.23 -3.31 7.77
C GLN A 179 2.59 -3.21 7.08
N PHE A 180 3.54 -2.45 7.65
CA PHE A 180 4.89 -2.36 7.08
C PHE A 180 5.61 -3.71 7.08
N SER A 181 5.42 -4.53 8.12
CA SER A 181 5.94 -5.90 8.15
C SER A 181 5.33 -6.77 7.06
N ALA A 182 4.00 -6.73 6.88
CA ALA A 182 3.33 -7.49 5.82
C ALA A 182 3.73 -7.03 4.41
N LEU A 183 3.96 -5.74 4.21
CA LEU A 183 4.57 -5.21 2.99
C LEU A 183 5.95 -5.83 2.75
N ALA A 184 6.81 -5.89 3.77
CA ALA A 184 8.13 -6.50 3.66
C ALA A 184 8.06 -8.02 3.40
N ASP A 185 7.09 -8.73 3.99
CA ASP A 185 6.84 -10.16 3.72
C ASP A 185 6.42 -10.38 2.26
N LEU A 186 5.49 -9.56 1.74
CA LEU A 186 5.03 -9.61 0.36
C LEU A 186 6.16 -9.26 -0.63
N CYS A 187 6.91 -8.18 -0.39
CA CYS A 187 8.06 -7.83 -1.22
C CYS A 187 9.10 -8.96 -1.23
N ALA A 188 9.35 -9.62 -0.09
CA ALA A 188 10.26 -10.76 -0.04
C ALA A 188 9.74 -11.97 -0.82
N GLN A 189 8.43 -12.22 -0.85
CA GLN A 189 7.84 -13.24 -1.71
C GLN A 189 8.06 -12.89 -3.19
N VAL A 190 7.74 -11.66 -3.61
CA VAL A 190 7.94 -11.19 -5.00
C VAL A 190 9.41 -11.29 -5.41
N CYS A 191 10.33 -10.77 -4.59
CA CYS A 191 11.78 -10.84 -4.83
C CYS A 191 12.26 -12.29 -4.99
N ARG A 192 11.85 -13.20 -4.11
CA ARG A 192 12.25 -14.61 -4.16
C ARG A 192 11.71 -15.30 -5.41
N GLN A 193 10.46 -15.03 -5.76
CA GLN A 193 9.73 -15.75 -6.79
C GLN A 193 10.16 -15.33 -8.21
N TYR A 194 10.47 -14.05 -8.39
CA TYR A 194 10.85 -13.49 -9.69
C TYR A 194 12.35 -13.19 -9.83
N ASP A 195 13.15 -13.41 -8.80
CA ASP A 195 14.56 -13.02 -8.72
C ASP A 195 14.77 -11.49 -8.85
N VAL A 196 13.82 -10.71 -8.33
CA VAL A 196 13.94 -9.24 -8.26
C VAL A 196 14.82 -8.88 -7.06
N PRO A 197 15.96 -8.19 -7.25
CA PRO A 197 16.81 -7.85 -6.12
C PRO A 197 16.15 -6.80 -5.23
N PRO A 198 16.35 -6.83 -3.88
CA PRO A 198 15.74 -5.86 -2.98
C PRO A 198 16.10 -4.39 -3.27
N SER A 199 17.19 -4.13 -4.02
CA SER A 199 17.53 -2.78 -4.50
C SER A 199 16.50 -2.21 -5.47
N GLU A 200 15.74 -3.06 -6.16
CA GLU A 200 14.72 -2.69 -7.16
C GLU A 200 13.33 -2.46 -6.55
N ILE A 201 13.28 -1.99 -5.30
CA ILE A 201 12.04 -1.53 -4.67
C ILE A 201 12.04 -0.01 -4.69
N TYR A 202 11.03 0.60 -5.31
CA TYR A 202 10.90 2.05 -5.50
C TYR A 202 9.57 2.55 -4.94
N GLY A 203 9.43 3.86 -4.78
CA GLY A 203 8.14 4.52 -4.57
C GLY A 203 7.57 5.06 -5.89
N HIS A 204 6.27 5.27 -5.98
CA HIS A 204 5.65 5.80 -7.21
C HIS A 204 6.27 7.13 -7.68
N ARG A 205 6.58 8.05 -6.75
CA ARG A 205 7.22 9.34 -7.07
C ARG A 205 8.63 9.23 -7.67
N ASP A 206 9.25 8.06 -7.63
CA ASP A 206 10.55 7.80 -8.25
C ASP A 206 10.44 7.75 -9.79
N PHE A 207 9.24 7.55 -10.33
CA PHE A 207 8.96 7.46 -11.78
C PHE A 207 7.95 8.49 -12.29
N ASN A 208 6.99 8.91 -11.46
CA ASN A 208 5.91 9.81 -11.84
C ASN A 208 5.90 11.08 -10.98
N SER A 209 5.37 12.18 -11.52
CA SER A 209 5.15 13.41 -10.75
C SER A 209 3.94 13.25 -9.81
N THR A 210 4.19 12.72 -8.61
CA THR A 210 3.15 12.44 -7.61
C THR A 210 3.68 12.55 -6.18
N ALA A 211 2.80 12.76 -5.21
CA ALA A 211 3.13 12.65 -3.79
C ALA A 211 3.09 11.19 -3.29
N CYS A 212 2.65 10.22 -4.07
CA CYS A 212 2.65 8.80 -3.66
C CYS A 212 4.11 8.27 -3.55
N PRO A 213 4.49 7.46 -2.53
CA PRO A 213 3.69 6.84 -1.48
C PRO A 213 3.56 7.67 -0.18
N GLY A 214 3.81 8.97 -0.24
CA GLY A 214 3.89 9.87 0.91
C GLY A 214 5.31 9.97 1.47
N ASP A 215 5.65 11.09 2.09
CA ASP A 215 7.02 11.40 2.50
C ASP A 215 7.55 10.43 3.56
N ARG A 216 6.71 9.97 4.50
CA ARG A 216 7.13 9.01 5.53
C ARG A 216 7.37 7.62 4.96
N LEU A 217 6.44 7.08 4.18
CA LEU A 217 6.62 5.74 3.59
C LEU A 217 7.76 5.73 2.57
N HIS A 218 7.92 6.80 1.77
CA HIS A 218 9.06 6.93 0.85
C HIS A 218 10.40 6.95 1.59
N ALA A 219 10.51 7.72 2.67
CA ALA A 219 11.72 7.76 3.52
C ALA A 219 12.04 6.40 4.18
N MET A 220 11.04 5.52 4.34
CA MET A 220 11.22 4.18 4.89
C MET A 220 11.67 3.14 3.84
N LEU A 221 11.72 3.46 2.55
CA LEU A 221 12.11 2.50 1.51
C LEU A 221 13.50 1.88 1.76
N PRO A 222 14.56 2.59 2.18
CA PRO A 222 15.84 1.95 2.53
C PRO A 222 15.69 0.87 3.62
N ARG A 223 14.86 1.12 4.65
CA ARG A 223 14.55 0.13 5.68
C ARG A 223 13.78 -1.05 5.10
N LEU A 224 12.79 -0.80 4.24
CA LEU A 224 12.01 -1.85 3.58
C LEU A 224 12.92 -2.79 2.79
N ARG A 225 13.85 -2.26 1.99
CA ARG A 225 14.83 -3.05 1.24
C ARG A 225 15.68 -3.94 2.15
N GLN A 226 16.16 -3.39 3.28
CA GLN A 226 16.92 -4.16 4.25
C GLN A 226 16.08 -5.25 4.94
N ASP A 227 14.84 -4.94 5.28
CA ASP A 227 13.89 -5.88 5.89
C ASP A 227 13.55 -7.04 4.95
N VAL A 228 13.44 -6.76 3.65
CA VAL A 228 13.28 -7.76 2.59
C VAL A 228 14.53 -8.62 2.44
N ALA A 229 15.71 -8.02 2.36
CA ALA A 229 16.98 -8.78 2.28
C ALA A 229 17.16 -9.75 3.46
N ARG A 230 16.80 -9.32 4.68
CA ARG A 230 16.81 -10.19 5.87
C ARG A 230 15.84 -11.36 5.76
N ARG A 231 14.64 -11.15 5.20
CA ARG A 231 13.65 -12.23 4.93
C ARG A 231 14.08 -13.19 3.83
N LEU A 232 14.98 -12.75 2.95
CA LEU A 232 15.65 -13.57 1.95
C LEU A 232 16.92 -14.27 2.51
N GLY A 233 17.26 -14.06 3.78
CA GLY A 233 18.42 -14.70 4.43
C GLY A 233 19.73 -13.93 4.28
N SER A 234 19.72 -12.73 3.71
CA SER A 234 20.91 -11.87 3.59
C SER A 234 21.03 -10.91 4.79
N ALA A 235 22.21 -10.90 5.40
CA ALA A 235 22.58 -9.92 6.43
C ALA A 235 23.34 -8.71 5.86
N GLN A 236 23.63 -8.71 4.56
CA GLN A 236 24.41 -7.63 3.93
C GLN A 236 23.56 -6.37 3.79
N PRO A 237 24.17 -5.18 3.89
CA PRO A 237 23.52 -3.93 3.52
C PRO A 237 23.05 -3.98 2.06
N VAL A 238 21.79 -3.61 1.81
CA VAL A 238 21.30 -3.48 0.44
C VAL A 238 21.88 -2.20 -0.17
N GLY A 239 22.43 -2.32 -1.39
CA GLY A 239 22.96 -1.18 -2.14
C GLY A 239 21.89 -0.14 -2.49
N LEU A 240 22.32 1.00 -3.03
CA LEU A 240 21.41 2.02 -3.54
C LEU A 240 20.54 1.46 -4.69
N PRO A 241 19.35 2.03 -4.90
CA PRO A 241 18.52 1.67 -6.05
C PRO A 241 19.29 1.87 -7.35
N ARG A 242 19.10 0.98 -8.33
CA ARG A 242 19.70 1.15 -9.65
C ARG A 242 18.71 1.88 -10.55
N TRP A 243 18.88 3.19 -10.63
CA TRP A 243 18.10 4.01 -11.53
C TRP A 243 18.26 3.53 -12.98
N PRO A 244 17.17 3.31 -13.72
CA PRO A 244 17.26 3.05 -15.14
C PRO A 244 17.99 4.22 -15.80
N VAL A 245 19.14 3.94 -16.41
CA VAL A 245 19.97 4.97 -17.07
C VAL A 245 19.36 5.45 -18.40
N ASP A 246 18.36 4.72 -18.91
CA ASP A 246 17.67 4.98 -20.17
C ASP A 246 16.14 5.02 -19.97
N LEU A 247 15.63 6.04 -19.27
CA LEU A 247 14.20 6.34 -19.37
C LEU A 247 13.94 6.86 -20.80
N PRO A 248 13.00 6.28 -21.58
CA PRO A 248 12.67 6.79 -22.90
C PRO A 248 12.33 8.28 -22.82
N VAL A 249 13.09 9.11 -23.53
CA VAL A 249 13.02 10.58 -23.50
C VAL A 249 11.69 11.11 -24.10
N ASP A 250 10.92 10.21 -24.72
CA ASP A 250 9.77 10.54 -25.57
C ASP A 250 8.44 9.99 -25.01
N TRP A 251 8.37 9.66 -23.71
CA TRP A 251 7.11 9.18 -23.15
C TRP A 251 6.11 10.33 -23.04
N PRO A 252 4.93 10.28 -23.72
CA PRO A 252 3.92 11.29 -23.55
C PRO A 252 3.38 11.15 -22.14
N ALA A 253 3.86 12.00 -21.23
CA ALA A 253 3.10 12.39 -20.07
C ALA A 253 1.82 13.01 -20.62
N ASP A 254 0.72 12.26 -20.67
CA ASP A 254 -0.59 12.86 -20.86
C ASP A 254 -0.80 13.84 -19.69
N PRO A 255 -0.76 15.16 -19.92
CA PRO A 255 -0.84 16.15 -18.86
C PRO A 255 -2.26 16.31 -18.32
N ALA A 256 -3.25 15.54 -18.82
CA ALA A 256 -4.66 15.74 -18.52
C ALA A 256 -5.24 14.93 -17.34
N ALA A 257 -4.49 14.03 -16.71
CA ALA A 257 -5.01 13.26 -15.56
C ALA A 257 -4.22 13.49 -14.26
N PRO A 258 -4.37 14.65 -13.59
CA PRO A 258 -3.90 14.79 -12.21
C PRO A 258 -4.85 14.01 -11.29
N ALA A 259 -4.45 12.82 -10.84
CA ALA A 259 -5.12 12.15 -9.74
C ALA A 259 -4.96 12.99 -8.45
N ARG A 260 -6.06 13.55 -7.93
CA ARG A 260 -6.08 14.46 -6.75
C ARG A 260 -6.25 13.76 -5.39
N SER A 261 -6.02 12.45 -5.30
CA SER A 261 -6.13 11.55 -4.13
C SER A 261 -7.48 10.83 -3.98
N LEU A 262 -7.44 9.59 -3.46
CA LEU A 262 -8.59 8.72 -3.21
C LEU A 262 -9.54 9.26 -2.12
N ALA A 263 -9.05 10.13 -1.23
CA ALA A 263 -9.81 10.70 -0.11
C ALA A 263 -10.94 11.66 -0.53
N GLU A 264 -10.86 12.26 -1.73
CA GLU A 264 -11.87 13.18 -2.26
C GLU A 264 -13.11 12.45 -2.83
N TYR A 265 -13.06 11.10 -2.96
CA TYR A 265 -14.03 10.33 -3.77
C TYR A 265 -14.75 9.19 -3.03
N LEU A 266 -14.64 9.11 -1.70
CA LEU A 266 -15.50 8.20 -0.90
C LEU A 266 -16.90 8.83 -0.70
N PRO A 267 -18.01 8.08 -0.83
CA PRO A 267 -19.33 8.63 -0.55
C PRO A 267 -19.44 9.13 0.90
N PRO A 268 -20.17 10.24 1.16
CA PRO A 268 -20.37 10.75 2.52
C PRO A 268 -20.94 9.65 3.44
N GLY A 269 -20.29 9.41 4.58
CA GLY A 269 -20.77 8.48 5.61
C GLY A 269 -20.32 7.02 5.46
N LEU A 270 -19.47 6.67 4.48
CA LEU A 270 -18.91 5.31 4.39
C LEU A 270 -17.96 4.96 5.56
N LEU A 271 -17.52 5.96 6.33
CA LEU A 271 -16.65 5.83 7.51
C LEU A 271 -17.31 6.35 8.80
N ASP A 272 -18.64 6.46 8.86
CA ASP A 272 -19.34 6.92 10.07
C ASP A 272 -19.35 5.80 11.14
N PRO A 273 -18.67 5.99 12.30
CA PRO A 273 -18.67 5.00 13.38
C PRO A 273 -20.05 4.81 14.03
N ALA A 274 -21.02 5.70 13.78
CA ALA A 274 -22.39 5.59 14.29
C ALA A 274 -23.30 4.65 13.48
N ARG A 275 -22.84 4.11 12.34
CA ARG A 275 -23.60 3.12 11.53
C ARG A 275 -23.12 1.68 11.69
N ALA A 276 -22.12 1.44 12.53
CA ALA A 276 -21.81 0.11 13.04
C ALA A 276 -22.78 -0.20 14.20
N LEU A 277 -24.00 -0.63 13.85
CA LEU A 277 -24.82 -1.40 14.79
C LEU A 277 -24.22 -2.79 14.98
#